data_AF-A0A250J1V5-F1
#
_entry.id   AF-A0A250J1V5-F1
#
_cell.length_a   1.000
_cell.length_b   1.000
_cell.length_c   1.000
_cell.angle_alpha   90.00
_cell.angle_beta   90.00
_cell.angle_gamma   90.00
#
_symmetry.space_group_name_H-M   'P 1'
#
loop_
_entity.id
_entity.type
_entity.pdbx_description
1 polymer ?
#
loop_
_entity_poly.entity_id
_entity_poly.type
_entity_poly.pdbx_seq_one_letter_code
_entity_poly.pdbx_strand_id
1 'polypeptide(L)'
;MTTRIGTSQTPAIPSVGPSMLGDGGIRTWLAVLGGMLLPLPLLWLFSSLPGSYSSRASRTSTLALVPMLPPAERESTLTYGRECRTHGDCDPRLRCFSTPTLESSYCVDSRCVTDNHCPEGSSCQTYPVRDRQEGIRVCSVVGRRQEGELCSSWSRDPELGCERGLLCHTRCGRPCEPDNPSTCPEGFFCEEAREGAACQPTCEGRACPEGQRCIGVGGKRSICAKVHGRNCRSEPCGPGQHCSVSAYPQPAREVWMQCTQTCGLKATPPCPEGSVCEDNRCLARCSPDGRAECDEGFKCTGPPGGPTVCTPDVPSALP
;
A
#
# COMPACT_ATOMS: atom_id res chain seq x y z
N MET A 1 39.19 -34.82 -21.76
CA MET A 1 38.47 -35.69 -22.69
C MET A 1 37.39 -34.88 -23.38
N THR A 2 37.55 -34.72 -24.70
CA THR A 2 36.52 -34.63 -25.75
C THR A 2 35.51 -33.46 -25.78
N THR A 3 35.91 -32.43 -26.54
CA THR A 3 35.21 -31.74 -27.65
C THR A 3 33.70 -31.94 -27.86
N ARG A 4 32.94 -30.85 -28.08
CA ARG A 4 32.11 -30.68 -29.30
C ARG A 4 31.71 -29.22 -29.57
N ILE A 5 31.86 -28.86 -30.84
CA ILE A 5 31.56 -27.61 -31.53
C ILE A 5 30.12 -27.68 -32.06
N GLY A 6 29.37 -26.58 -32.01
CA GLY A 6 28.02 -26.45 -32.56
C GLY A 6 27.90 -25.22 -33.47
N THR A 7 27.59 -25.49 -34.73
CA THR A 7 27.60 -24.63 -35.92
C THR A 7 26.45 -23.62 -36.05
N SER A 8 26.74 -22.57 -36.82
CA SER A 8 25.85 -21.52 -37.34
C SER A 8 24.78 -22.03 -38.32
N GLN A 9 23.70 -21.25 -38.47
CA GLN A 9 22.95 -21.13 -39.72
C GLN A 9 22.10 -19.85 -39.74
N THR A 10 22.28 -19.04 -40.79
CA THR A 10 21.56 -17.81 -41.12
C THR A 10 20.65 -18.10 -42.32
N PRO A 11 19.36 -17.71 -42.31
CA PRO A 11 18.52 -17.85 -43.49
C PRO A 11 18.54 -16.59 -44.38
N ALA A 12 18.55 -16.86 -45.70
CA ALA A 12 18.59 -15.91 -46.79
C ALA A 12 17.20 -15.34 -47.15
N ILE A 13 17.21 -14.11 -47.68
CA ILE A 13 16.06 -13.36 -48.19
C ILE A 13 15.95 -13.62 -49.70
N PRO A 14 14.78 -13.98 -50.26
CA PRO A 14 14.59 -13.99 -51.70
C PRO A 14 14.03 -12.65 -52.21
N SER A 15 14.67 -12.14 -53.25
CA SER A 15 14.30 -11.02 -54.10
C SER A 15 13.33 -11.48 -55.19
N VAL A 16 12.25 -10.72 -55.41
CA VAL A 16 11.31 -10.93 -56.53
C VAL A 16 11.24 -9.65 -57.35
N GLY A 17 11.59 -9.77 -58.63
CA GLY A 17 11.62 -8.69 -59.62
C GLY A 17 10.24 -8.37 -60.22
N PRO A 18 10.11 -7.25 -60.96
CA PRO A 18 8.85 -6.80 -61.53
C PRO A 18 8.64 -7.38 -62.94
N SER A 19 7.42 -7.84 -63.23
CA SER A 19 7.01 -8.24 -64.58
C SER A 19 5.78 -7.45 -65.01
N MET A 20 6.04 -6.60 -66.01
CA MET A 20 5.27 -6.25 -67.21
C MET A 20 3.75 -6.05 -67.15
N LEU A 21 3.39 -4.83 -67.61
CA LEU A 21 2.09 -4.41 -68.12
C LEU A 21 1.59 -5.34 -69.24
N GLY A 22 0.33 -5.77 -69.12
CA GLY A 22 -0.48 -6.32 -70.19
C GLY A 22 -1.78 -5.52 -70.30
N ASP A 23 -1.89 -4.77 -71.38
CA ASP A 23 -3.00 -3.90 -71.77
C ASP A 23 -4.17 -4.74 -72.30
N GLY A 24 -5.38 -4.50 -71.81
CA GLY A 24 -6.60 -5.16 -72.32
C GLY A 24 -7.53 -5.70 -71.23
N GLY A 25 -8.44 -4.84 -70.74
CA GLY A 25 -9.53 -5.32 -69.88
C GLY A 25 -10.22 -4.28 -69.00
N ILE A 26 -10.11 -2.99 -69.29
CA ILE A 26 -10.58 -1.90 -68.42
C ILE A 26 -12.12 -1.90 -68.23
N ARG A 27 -12.88 -2.62 -69.06
CA ARG A 27 -14.35 -2.64 -68.97
C ARG A 27 -14.96 -3.74 -68.11
N THR A 28 -14.24 -4.83 -67.81
CA THR A 28 -14.74 -5.93 -66.97
C THR A 28 -14.28 -5.82 -65.51
N TRP A 29 -13.18 -5.11 -65.24
CA TRP A 29 -12.67 -4.91 -63.87
C TRP A 29 -13.55 -3.99 -63.01
N LEU A 30 -14.25 -3.02 -63.60
CA LEU A 30 -15.12 -2.09 -62.86
C LEU A 30 -16.34 -2.79 -62.23
N ALA A 31 -16.86 -3.85 -62.85
CA ALA A 31 -18.00 -4.60 -62.32
C ALA A 31 -17.59 -5.53 -61.16
N VAL A 32 -16.40 -6.12 -61.22
CA VAL A 32 -15.89 -6.99 -60.13
C VAL A 32 -15.38 -6.17 -58.94
N LEU A 33 -14.75 -5.01 -59.18
CA LEU A 33 -14.36 -4.07 -58.11
C LEU A 33 -15.58 -3.48 -57.39
N GLY A 34 -16.66 -3.15 -58.11
CA GLY A 34 -17.90 -2.65 -57.49
C GLY A 34 -18.55 -3.66 -56.53
N GLY A 35 -18.51 -4.95 -56.86
CA GLY A 35 -19.01 -6.03 -55.99
C GLY A 35 -18.14 -6.29 -54.74
N MET A 36 -16.82 -6.10 -54.84
CA MET A 36 -15.90 -6.26 -53.71
C MET A 36 -15.80 -5.03 -52.80
N LEU A 37 -16.13 -3.83 -53.28
CA LEU A 37 -16.08 -2.60 -52.49
C LEU A 37 -17.36 -2.34 -51.66
N LEU A 38 -18.46 -3.03 -51.95
CA LEU A 38 -19.72 -2.88 -51.23
C LEU A 38 -19.75 -3.44 -49.79
N PRO A 39 -19.03 -4.52 -49.40
CA PRO A 39 -18.97 -4.94 -48.01
C PRO A 39 -18.01 -4.10 -47.14
N LEU A 40 -17.08 -3.34 -47.73
CA LEU A 40 -16.14 -2.50 -46.98
C LEU A 40 -16.80 -1.40 -46.12
N PRO A 41 -17.75 -0.60 -46.62
CA PRO A 41 -18.44 0.38 -45.78
C PRO A 41 -19.35 -0.27 -44.73
N LEU A 42 -19.88 -1.47 -45.00
CA LEU A 42 -20.68 -2.23 -44.03
C LEU A 42 -19.81 -2.80 -42.90
N LEU A 43 -18.62 -3.32 -43.19
CA LEU A 43 -17.62 -3.70 -42.18
C LEU A 43 -17.16 -2.50 -41.35
N TRP A 44 -17.06 -1.32 -41.95
CA TRP A 44 -16.71 -0.09 -41.23
C TRP A 44 -17.84 0.42 -40.32
N LEU A 45 -19.11 0.22 -40.73
CA LEU A 45 -20.31 0.46 -39.90
C LEU A 45 -20.37 -0.49 -38.69
N PHE A 46 -19.93 -1.75 -38.83
CA PHE A 46 -19.81 -2.67 -37.68
C PHE A 46 -18.62 -2.35 -36.76
N SER A 47 -17.52 -1.76 -37.28
CA SER A 47 -16.41 -1.28 -36.43
C SER A 47 -16.66 0.05 -35.73
N SER A 48 -17.69 0.80 -36.14
CA SER A 48 -18.07 2.10 -35.57
C SER A 48 -19.32 2.05 -34.69
N LEU A 49 -20.03 0.90 -34.64
CA LEU A 49 -20.82 0.58 -33.47
C LEU A 49 -19.84 0.56 -32.29
N PRO A 50 -20.03 1.39 -31.23
CA PRO A 50 -19.26 1.25 -30.01
C PRO A 50 -19.54 -0.16 -29.50
N GLY A 51 -18.63 -1.06 -29.87
CA GLY A 51 -18.64 -2.45 -29.49
C GLY A 51 -18.86 -2.42 -28.02
N SER A 52 -19.99 -3.02 -27.64
CA SER A 52 -20.45 -3.31 -26.30
C SER A 52 -19.54 -2.64 -25.29
N TYR A 53 -20.02 -1.56 -24.67
CA TYR A 53 -19.66 -1.29 -23.30
C TYR A 53 -19.95 -2.59 -22.53
N SER A 54 -19.04 -3.57 -22.60
CA SER A 54 -18.46 -4.11 -21.41
C SER A 54 -18.07 -2.87 -20.63
N SER A 55 -19.03 -2.37 -19.86
CA SER A 55 -18.86 -2.34 -18.43
C SER A 55 -17.90 -3.48 -18.08
N ARG A 56 -16.60 -3.16 -18.17
CA ARG A 56 -15.74 -3.28 -17.01
C ARG A 56 -16.57 -2.62 -15.92
N ALA A 57 -17.50 -3.40 -15.34
CA ALA A 57 -17.85 -3.25 -13.97
C ALA A 57 -16.48 -3.16 -13.33
N SER A 58 -16.12 -1.96 -12.90
CA SER A 58 -15.04 -1.76 -11.95
C SER A 58 -15.21 -2.91 -10.98
N ARG A 59 -14.33 -3.90 -11.06
CA ARG A 59 -14.32 -4.97 -10.09
C ARG A 59 -13.83 -4.23 -8.85
N THR A 60 -14.77 -3.65 -8.11
CA THR A 60 -14.60 -3.36 -6.70
C THR A 60 -13.97 -4.64 -6.18
N SER A 61 -12.69 -4.61 -5.85
CA SER A 61 -11.98 -5.79 -5.36
C SER A 61 -12.43 -6.02 -3.93
N THR A 62 -13.73 -6.32 -3.78
CA THR A 62 -14.30 -6.74 -2.52
C THR A 62 -13.73 -8.12 -2.28
N LEU A 63 -12.83 -8.23 -1.30
CA LEU A 63 -12.29 -9.51 -0.87
C LEU A 63 -13.44 -10.50 -0.65
N ALA A 64 -13.29 -11.72 -1.16
CA ALA A 64 -14.26 -12.78 -0.85
C ALA A 64 -14.20 -13.05 0.67
N LEU A 65 -15.30 -12.82 1.37
CA LEU A 65 -15.31 -12.93 2.82
C LEU A 65 -15.36 -14.40 3.25
N VAL A 66 -14.46 -14.79 4.16
CA VAL A 66 -14.55 -16.05 4.90
C VAL A 66 -15.85 -16.03 5.69
N PRO A 67 -16.72 -17.05 5.60
CA PRO A 67 -18.00 -17.04 6.29
C PRO A 67 -17.83 -17.08 7.81
N MET A 68 -18.84 -16.62 8.55
CA MET A 68 -18.99 -16.93 9.97
C MET A 68 -19.73 -18.26 10.09
N LEU A 69 -19.08 -19.30 10.61
CA LEU A 69 -19.67 -20.61 10.84
C LEU A 69 -20.53 -20.58 12.11
N PRO A 70 -21.68 -21.27 12.10
CA PRO A 70 -22.45 -21.49 13.32
C PRO A 70 -21.70 -22.41 14.30
N PRO A 71 -22.01 -22.37 15.61
CA PRO A 71 -21.32 -23.18 16.62
C PRO A 71 -21.23 -24.67 16.30
N ALA A 72 -22.34 -25.29 15.88
CA ALA A 72 -22.37 -26.72 15.56
C ALA A 72 -21.43 -27.09 14.39
N GLU A 73 -21.27 -26.20 13.40
CA GLU A 73 -20.32 -26.44 12.31
C GLU A 73 -18.87 -26.31 12.79
N ARG A 74 -18.57 -25.36 13.69
CA ARG A 74 -17.23 -25.21 14.29
C ARG A 74 -16.83 -26.44 15.10
N GLU A 75 -17.77 -27.01 15.85
CA GLU A 75 -17.55 -28.25 16.60
C GLU A 75 -17.29 -29.45 15.68
N SER A 76 -17.87 -29.43 14.47
CA SER A 76 -17.64 -30.48 13.47
C SER A 76 -16.33 -30.31 12.67
N THR A 77 -15.71 -29.13 12.70
CA THR A 77 -14.43 -28.87 12.02
C THR A 77 -13.25 -29.34 12.87
N LEU A 78 -12.43 -30.23 12.32
CA LEU A 78 -11.32 -30.88 13.04
C LEU A 78 -10.19 -29.90 13.38
N THR A 79 -9.99 -28.90 12.54
CA THR A 79 -8.83 -27.99 12.61
C THR A 79 -9.14 -26.68 13.31
N TYR A 80 -10.40 -26.40 13.67
CA TYR A 80 -10.78 -25.12 14.27
C TYR A 80 -10.00 -24.80 15.55
N GLY A 81 -9.40 -23.62 15.59
CA GLY A 81 -8.56 -23.16 16.71
C GLY A 81 -7.20 -23.85 16.81
N ARG A 82 -6.88 -24.82 15.95
CA ARG A 82 -5.56 -25.45 15.92
C ARG A 82 -4.54 -24.54 15.26
N GLU A 83 -3.29 -24.67 15.70
CA GLU A 83 -2.16 -24.02 15.07
C GLU A 83 -2.00 -24.43 13.61
N CYS A 84 -1.53 -23.50 12.80
CA CYS A 84 -1.31 -23.70 11.37
C CYS A 84 -0.10 -22.89 10.90
N ARG A 85 0.49 -23.31 9.79
CA ARG A 85 1.56 -22.58 9.09
C ARG A 85 1.07 -22.04 7.75
N THR A 86 0.16 -22.78 7.11
CA THR A 86 -0.41 -22.45 5.81
C THR A 86 -1.92 -22.62 5.83
N HIS A 87 -2.61 -22.00 4.87
CA HIS A 87 -4.05 -22.21 4.73
C HIS A 87 -4.45 -23.65 4.41
N GLY A 88 -3.53 -24.47 3.87
CA GLY A 88 -3.78 -25.88 3.58
C GLY A 88 -3.84 -26.76 4.81
N ASP A 89 -3.38 -26.27 5.97
CA ASP A 89 -3.44 -26.98 7.25
C ASP A 89 -4.85 -26.92 7.88
N CYS A 90 -5.74 -26.10 7.31
CA CYS A 90 -7.07 -25.83 7.82
C CYS A 90 -8.16 -26.48 6.97
N ASP A 91 -9.29 -26.79 7.58
CA ASP A 91 -10.51 -27.23 6.89
C ASP A 91 -10.91 -26.18 5.82
N PRO A 92 -11.54 -26.57 4.69
CA PRO A 92 -11.74 -25.69 3.53
C PRO A 92 -12.46 -24.36 3.78
N ARG A 93 -13.28 -24.27 4.83
CA ARG A 93 -14.02 -23.05 5.22
C ARG A 93 -13.31 -22.20 6.27
N LEU A 94 -12.15 -22.65 6.75
CA LEU A 94 -11.30 -21.96 7.71
C LEU A 94 -10.07 -21.39 7.01
N ARG A 95 -9.45 -20.37 7.60
CA ARG A 95 -8.18 -19.83 7.14
C ARG A 95 -7.18 -19.84 8.27
N CYS A 96 -5.94 -20.17 7.91
CA CYS A 96 -4.81 -19.93 8.79
C CYS A 96 -4.64 -18.42 8.97
N PHE A 97 -5.00 -17.93 10.14
CA PHE A 97 -5.04 -16.51 10.46
C PHE A 97 -3.95 -16.22 11.48
N SER A 98 -3.08 -15.27 11.16
CA SER A 98 -1.97 -14.84 12.01
C SER A 98 -2.30 -13.48 12.61
N THR A 99 -2.20 -13.37 13.92
CA THR A 99 -2.40 -12.09 14.62
C THR A 99 -1.04 -11.66 15.18
N PRO A 100 -0.56 -10.44 14.87
CA PRO A 100 0.68 -9.93 15.46
C PRO A 100 0.62 -9.89 16.99
N THR A 101 -0.59 -9.76 17.54
CA THR A 101 -0.85 -9.65 18.98
C THR A 101 -0.80 -10.96 19.74
N LEU A 102 -0.98 -12.11 19.08
CA LEU A 102 -0.90 -13.43 19.70
C LEU A 102 0.39 -14.18 19.33
N GLU A 103 1.21 -13.60 18.45
CA GLU A 103 2.44 -14.20 17.90
C GLU A 103 2.25 -15.66 17.41
N SER A 104 1.01 -16.01 17.06
CA SER A 104 0.61 -17.35 16.68
C SER A 104 -0.37 -17.30 15.51
N SER A 105 -0.47 -18.42 14.80
CA SER A 105 -1.36 -18.58 13.67
C SER A 105 -2.24 -19.79 13.91
N TYR A 106 -3.55 -19.64 13.72
CA TYR A 106 -4.51 -20.71 13.95
C TYR A 106 -5.64 -20.71 12.92
N CYS A 107 -6.26 -21.87 12.72
CA CYS A 107 -7.35 -22.05 11.76
C CYS A 107 -8.66 -21.47 12.31
N VAL A 108 -9.27 -20.56 11.55
CA VAL A 108 -10.44 -19.82 12.03
C VAL A 108 -11.32 -19.33 10.89
N ASP A 109 -12.58 -19.08 11.20
CA ASP A 109 -13.61 -18.48 10.35
C ASP A 109 -13.80 -16.99 10.69
N SER A 110 -14.71 -16.29 10.01
CA SER A 110 -15.09 -14.96 10.50
C SER A 110 -15.76 -15.07 11.87
N ARG A 111 -15.37 -14.20 12.81
CA ARG A 111 -15.90 -14.17 14.19
C ARG A 111 -17.15 -13.30 14.32
N CYS A 112 -17.36 -12.40 13.37
CA CYS A 112 -18.50 -11.48 13.37
C CYS A 112 -18.97 -11.24 11.93
N VAL A 113 -20.22 -10.78 11.81
CA VAL A 113 -20.76 -10.27 10.55
C VAL A 113 -21.06 -8.78 10.70
N THR A 114 -21.57 -8.39 11.86
CA THR A 114 -21.88 -7.02 12.26
C THR A 114 -21.31 -6.73 13.64
N ASP A 115 -21.24 -5.45 14.02
CA ASP A 115 -20.78 -5.01 15.35
C ASP A 115 -21.56 -5.65 16.50
N ASN A 116 -22.83 -5.99 16.31
CA ASN A 116 -23.67 -6.66 17.33
C ASN A 116 -23.18 -8.07 17.71
N HIS A 117 -22.29 -8.69 16.93
CA HIS A 117 -21.67 -9.96 17.28
C HIS A 117 -20.41 -9.79 18.14
N CYS A 118 -19.96 -8.54 18.33
CA CYS A 118 -18.77 -8.22 19.09
C CYS A 118 -19.13 -7.78 20.52
N PRO A 119 -18.24 -8.02 21.49
CA PRO A 119 -18.44 -7.53 22.86
C PRO A 119 -18.46 -5.99 22.89
N GLU A 120 -18.98 -5.43 23.98
CA GLU A 120 -18.95 -3.99 24.21
C GLU A 120 -17.53 -3.42 24.07
N GLY A 121 -17.43 -2.24 23.46
CA GLY A 121 -16.14 -1.61 23.14
C GLY A 121 -15.39 -2.22 21.95
N SER A 122 -16.00 -3.16 21.20
CA SER A 122 -15.43 -3.72 19.96
C SER A 122 -16.30 -3.42 18.73
N SER A 123 -15.72 -3.55 17.55
CA SER A 123 -16.38 -3.45 16.24
C SER A 123 -15.93 -4.57 15.31
N CYS A 124 -16.77 -4.91 14.34
CA CYS A 124 -16.51 -5.98 13.39
C CYS A 124 -15.70 -5.46 12.21
N GLN A 125 -14.40 -5.76 12.20
CA GLN A 125 -13.46 -5.25 11.21
C GLN A 125 -13.07 -6.33 10.21
N THR A 126 -12.88 -5.95 8.95
CA THR A 126 -12.44 -6.86 7.88
C THR A 126 -10.94 -6.74 7.71
N TYR A 127 -10.26 -7.87 7.63
CA TYR A 127 -8.83 -7.91 7.43
C TYR A 127 -8.45 -8.90 6.33
N PRO A 128 -7.35 -8.66 5.61
CA PRO A 128 -7.02 -9.50 4.48
C PRO A 128 -6.39 -10.80 4.99
N VAL A 129 -6.78 -11.91 4.38
CA VAL A 129 -6.09 -13.17 4.57
C VAL A 129 -4.81 -13.12 3.74
N ARG A 130 -3.67 -13.33 4.39
CA ARG A 130 -2.35 -13.31 3.76
C ARG A 130 -2.33 -14.20 2.51
N ASP A 131 -1.70 -13.76 1.44
CA ASP A 131 -1.52 -14.53 0.19
C ASP A 131 -2.83 -15.03 -0.49
N ARG A 132 -3.99 -14.46 -0.13
CA ARG A 132 -5.31 -14.76 -0.72
C ARG A 132 -6.03 -13.47 -1.13
N GLN A 133 -7.06 -13.60 -1.97
CA GLN A 133 -8.02 -12.52 -2.27
C GLN A 133 -9.28 -12.68 -1.42
N GLU A 134 -9.08 -12.96 -0.14
CA GLU A 134 -10.13 -13.23 0.83
C GLU A 134 -9.95 -12.36 2.07
N GLY A 135 -11.05 -12.06 2.74
CA GLY A 135 -11.07 -11.26 3.95
C GLY A 135 -11.70 -12.03 5.10
N ILE A 136 -11.20 -11.82 6.31
CA ILE A 136 -11.77 -12.40 7.53
C ILE A 136 -12.27 -11.29 8.44
N ARG A 137 -13.46 -11.46 9.00
CA ARG A 137 -14.05 -10.49 9.93
C ARG A 137 -13.75 -10.87 11.36
N VAL A 138 -13.13 -9.96 12.10
CA VAL A 138 -12.71 -10.18 13.49
C VAL A 138 -13.12 -8.99 14.34
N CYS A 139 -13.62 -9.28 15.54
CA CYS A 139 -13.92 -8.24 16.52
C CYS A 139 -12.62 -7.58 16.99
N SER A 140 -12.50 -6.28 16.75
CA SER A 140 -11.35 -5.47 17.12
C SER A 140 -11.79 -4.38 18.08
N VAL A 141 -10.90 -4.01 19.00
CA VAL A 141 -11.13 -2.93 19.96
C VAL A 141 -11.43 -1.63 19.21
N VAL A 142 -12.49 -0.94 19.61
CA VAL A 142 -12.76 0.42 19.16
C VAL A 142 -11.75 1.33 19.83
N GLY A 143 -10.97 2.04 19.03
CA GLY A 143 -9.98 2.97 19.55
C GLY A 143 -10.48 4.41 19.65
N ARG A 144 -9.55 5.31 19.88
CA ARG A 144 -9.80 6.74 20.14
C ARG A 144 -9.31 7.66 19.02
N ARG A 145 -8.60 7.11 18.04
CA ARG A 145 -8.04 7.89 16.93
C ARG A 145 -9.14 8.36 16.00
N GLN A 146 -9.07 9.65 15.71
CA GLN A 146 -9.98 10.38 14.84
C GLN A 146 -9.57 10.25 13.37
N GLU A 147 -10.48 10.61 12.47
CA GLU A 147 -10.20 10.60 11.03
C GLU A 147 -8.96 11.44 10.68
N GLY A 148 -8.08 10.86 9.87
CA GLY A 148 -6.78 11.43 9.48
C GLY A 148 -5.65 11.18 10.48
N GLU A 149 -5.91 10.70 11.69
CA GLU A 149 -4.86 10.38 12.66
C GLU A 149 -4.17 9.04 12.36
N LEU A 150 -2.91 8.91 12.78
CA LEU A 150 -2.18 7.65 12.68
C LEU A 150 -2.82 6.56 13.55
N CYS A 151 -2.85 5.35 13.03
CA CYS A 151 -3.40 4.19 13.69
C CYS A 151 -2.53 2.97 13.43
N SER A 152 -2.66 1.98 14.32
CA SER A 152 -2.06 0.66 14.15
C SER A 152 -3.18 -0.35 13.91
N SER A 153 -3.14 -1.02 12.76
CA SER A 153 -3.99 -2.17 12.51
C SER A 153 -3.76 -3.22 13.59
N TRP A 154 -4.82 -3.89 14.06
CA TRP A 154 -4.73 -4.97 15.05
C TRP A 154 -4.24 -4.58 16.45
N SER A 155 -4.25 -3.29 16.81
CA SER A 155 -3.91 -2.89 18.17
C SER A 155 -4.94 -3.39 19.19
N ARG A 156 -4.46 -3.90 20.33
CA ARG A 156 -5.29 -4.08 21.55
C ARG A 156 -5.38 -2.81 22.39
N ASP A 157 -4.48 -1.88 22.15
CA ASP A 157 -4.46 -0.57 22.78
C ASP A 157 -5.46 0.36 22.05
N PRO A 158 -6.52 0.82 22.73
CA PRO A 158 -7.47 1.78 22.19
C PRO A 158 -6.81 3.10 21.73
N GLU A 159 -5.67 3.50 22.31
CA GLU A 159 -4.95 4.72 21.91
C GLU A 159 -4.33 4.61 20.52
N LEU A 160 -4.21 3.40 19.96
CA LEU A 160 -3.67 3.19 18.62
C LEU A 160 -4.74 2.75 17.61
N GLY A 161 -5.95 2.42 18.07
CA GLY A 161 -7.07 2.05 17.22
C GLY A 161 -7.88 3.24 16.73
N CYS A 162 -8.60 3.06 15.63
CA CYS A 162 -9.56 4.05 15.15
C CYS A 162 -10.87 3.99 15.91
N GLU A 163 -11.55 5.14 16.00
CA GLU A 163 -12.92 5.19 16.51
C GLU A 163 -13.90 4.37 15.65
N ARG A 164 -15.09 4.14 16.20
CA ARG A 164 -16.09 3.27 15.58
C ARG A 164 -16.47 3.80 14.19
N GLY A 165 -16.48 2.88 13.22
CA GLY A 165 -16.86 3.19 11.84
C GLY A 165 -15.72 3.69 10.96
N LEU A 166 -14.51 3.85 11.49
CA LEU A 166 -13.31 4.15 10.71
C LEU A 166 -12.48 2.89 10.46
N LEU A 167 -11.83 2.84 9.30
CA LEU A 167 -10.87 1.81 8.90
C LEU A 167 -9.44 2.33 9.10
N CYS A 168 -8.54 1.45 9.53
CA CYS A 168 -7.13 1.80 9.72
C CYS A 168 -6.29 1.40 8.51
N HIS A 169 -5.95 2.36 7.64
CA HIS A 169 -4.96 2.17 6.56
C HIS A 169 -3.73 3.05 6.83
N THR A 170 -2.98 2.75 7.90
CA THR A 170 -1.96 3.64 8.50
C THR A 170 -2.54 4.89 9.15
N ARG A 171 -3.61 5.45 8.60
CA ARG A 171 -4.43 6.49 9.20
C ARG A 171 -5.90 6.09 9.21
N CYS A 172 -6.62 6.56 10.21
CA CYS A 172 -8.05 6.34 10.33
C CYS A 172 -8.78 7.08 9.21
N GLY A 173 -9.64 6.37 8.50
CA GLY A 173 -10.43 6.91 7.41
C GLY A 173 -11.81 6.31 7.40
N ARG A 174 -12.84 7.11 7.11
CA ARG A 174 -14.18 6.55 6.89
C ARG A 174 -14.18 5.67 5.63
N PRO A 175 -15.00 4.61 5.56
CA PRO A 175 -15.22 3.86 4.34
C PRO A 175 -15.66 4.78 3.19
N CYS A 176 -15.20 4.49 1.98
CA CYS A 176 -15.52 5.28 0.80
C CYS A 176 -15.71 4.40 -0.44
N GLU A 177 -16.24 5.01 -1.50
CA GLU A 177 -16.40 4.38 -2.81
C GLU A 177 -15.35 4.95 -3.77
N PRO A 178 -14.43 4.12 -4.30
CA PRO A 178 -13.35 4.58 -5.17
C PRO A 178 -13.83 5.30 -6.43
N ASP A 179 -14.94 4.83 -6.99
CA ASP A 179 -15.56 5.38 -8.20
C ASP A 179 -16.38 6.66 -7.90
N ASN A 180 -16.53 7.05 -6.63
CA ASN A 180 -17.33 8.18 -6.21
C ASN A 180 -16.54 9.11 -5.27
N PRO A 181 -15.87 10.15 -5.81
CA PRO A 181 -15.02 11.04 -5.03
C PRO A 181 -15.79 11.87 -4.00
N SER A 182 -17.12 11.97 -4.13
CA SER A 182 -17.97 12.72 -3.18
C SER A 182 -18.18 12.00 -1.84
N THR A 183 -17.77 10.73 -1.74
CA THR A 183 -17.85 9.97 -0.48
C THR A 183 -16.83 10.45 0.57
N CYS A 184 -15.74 11.07 0.12
CA CYS A 184 -14.73 11.63 1.01
C CYS A 184 -14.94 13.14 1.21
N PRO A 185 -14.75 13.64 2.46
CA PRO A 185 -14.80 15.07 2.70
C PRO A 185 -13.65 15.80 2.01
N GLU A 186 -13.82 17.10 1.81
CA GLU A 186 -12.73 17.96 1.36
C GLU A 186 -11.55 17.83 2.34
N GLY A 187 -10.36 17.47 1.84
CA GLY A 187 -9.32 16.96 2.74
C GLY A 187 -8.78 15.64 2.29
N PHE A 188 -9.60 14.85 1.64
CA PHE A 188 -9.39 13.42 1.56
C PHE A 188 -9.63 12.91 0.15
N PHE A 189 -8.97 11.81 -0.18
CA PHE A 189 -9.25 11.02 -1.37
C PHE A 189 -9.57 9.60 -0.95
N CYS A 190 -10.36 8.90 -1.76
CA CYS A 190 -10.65 7.50 -1.50
C CYS A 190 -9.46 6.63 -1.92
N GLU A 191 -8.88 5.90 -0.98
CA GLU A 191 -7.80 4.94 -1.25
C GLU A 191 -8.34 3.52 -1.16
N GLU A 192 -8.22 2.77 -2.26
CA GLU A 192 -8.46 1.34 -2.27
C GLU A 192 -7.36 0.59 -1.53
N ALA A 193 -7.74 -0.20 -0.53
CA ALA A 193 -6.90 -1.22 0.07
C ALA A 193 -7.62 -2.57 0.02
N ARG A 194 -6.92 -3.64 0.42
CA ARG A 194 -7.51 -4.99 0.40
C ARG A 194 -8.65 -5.08 1.43
N GLU A 195 -8.47 -4.44 2.56
CA GLU A 195 -9.37 -4.40 3.71
C GLU A 195 -10.68 -3.64 3.47
N GLY A 196 -10.74 -2.89 2.36
CA GLY A 196 -11.80 -1.97 2.02
C GLY A 196 -11.21 -0.68 1.44
N ALA A 197 -12.04 0.21 0.92
CA ALA A 197 -11.60 1.54 0.54
C ALA A 197 -11.90 2.52 1.69
N ALA A 198 -10.96 3.40 1.99
CA ALA A 198 -11.10 4.39 3.06
C ALA A 198 -10.59 5.77 2.65
N CYS A 199 -11.19 6.82 3.21
CA CYS A 199 -10.77 8.19 2.97
C CYS A 199 -9.42 8.45 3.63
N GLN A 200 -8.45 8.90 2.85
CA GLN A 200 -7.09 9.17 3.28
C GLN A 200 -6.73 10.64 3.05
N PRO A 201 -5.97 11.27 3.96
CA PRO A 201 -5.73 12.70 3.90
C PRO A 201 -4.81 13.08 2.73
N THR A 202 -5.08 14.23 2.15
CA THR A 202 -4.24 14.95 1.20
C THR A 202 -4.26 16.43 1.55
N CYS A 203 -3.19 17.15 1.27
CA CYS A 203 -3.13 18.61 1.28
C CYS A 203 -2.75 19.17 -0.09
N GLU A 204 -2.59 18.30 -1.10
CA GLU A 204 -2.22 18.70 -2.44
C GLU A 204 -3.25 19.68 -3.02
N GLY A 205 -2.76 20.72 -3.70
CA GLY A 205 -3.60 21.76 -4.28
C GLY A 205 -4.24 22.72 -3.28
N ARG A 206 -3.84 22.68 -2.00
CA ARG A 206 -4.41 23.54 -0.95
C ARG A 206 -3.34 24.24 -0.12
N ALA A 207 -3.72 25.39 0.43
CA ALA A 207 -2.90 26.11 1.38
C ALA A 207 -2.99 25.42 2.74
N CYS A 208 -1.84 25.12 3.33
CA CYS A 208 -1.77 24.69 4.72
C CYS A 208 -1.89 25.88 5.67
N PRO A 209 -2.34 25.65 6.92
CA PRO A 209 -2.34 26.67 7.96
C PRO A 209 -0.96 27.33 8.14
N GLU A 210 -0.93 28.53 8.70
CA GLU A 210 0.32 29.27 8.94
C GLU A 210 1.34 28.42 9.72
N GLY A 211 2.59 28.45 9.29
CA GLY A 211 3.68 27.65 9.86
C GLY A 211 3.69 26.17 9.46
N GLN A 212 2.69 25.69 8.71
CA GLN A 212 2.63 24.32 8.20
C GLN A 212 2.89 24.27 6.70
N ARG A 213 3.33 23.10 6.24
CA ARG A 213 3.56 22.80 4.82
C ARG A 213 2.87 21.51 4.44
N CYS A 214 2.54 21.37 3.16
CA CYS A 214 1.99 20.13 2.65
C CYS A 214 3.11 19.10 2.48
N ILE A 215 3.04 18.01 3.24
CA ILE A 215 4.07 16.97 3.28
C ILE A 215 3.47 15.64 2.88
N GLY A 216 4.04 15.02 1.83
CA GLY A 216 3.74 13.64 1.48
C GLY A 216 4.24 12.67 2.55
N VAL A 217 3.36 11.81 3.06
CA VAL A 217 3.65 10.83 4.13
C VAL A 217 3.55 9.38 3.65
N GLY A 218 3.58 9.18 2.33
CA GLY A 218 3.63 7.87 1.68
C GLY A 218 2.49 7.64 0.70
N GLY A 219 2.78 6.99 -0.43
CA GLY A 219 1.82 6.82 -1.51
C GLY A 219 1.29 8.17 -2.00
N LYS A 220 -0.04 8.28 -2.13
CA LYS A 220 -0.75 9.52 -2.50
C LYS A 220 -1.13 10.39 -1.30
N ARG A 221 -0.77 9.97 -0.07
CA ARG A 221 -1.17 10.65 1.17
C ARG A 221 -0.28 11.84 1.45
N SER A 222 -0.89 12.95 1.85
CA SER A 222 -0.19 14.13 2.32
C SER A 222 -0.95 14.84 3.44
N ILE A 223 -0.21 15.49 4.32
CA ILE A 223 -0.77 16.20 5.47
C ILE A 223 -0.18 17.59 5.58
N CYS A 224 -0.95 18.52 6.12
CA CYS A 224 -0.40 19.78 6.60
C CYS A 224 0.31 19.53 7.92
N ALA A 225 1.61 19.78 7.95
CA ALA A 225 2.43 19.58 9.13
C ALA A 225 3.52 20.64 9.28
N LYS A 226 3.91 20.89 10.52
CA LYS A 226 5.14 21.62 10.84
C LYS A 226 6.34 20.68 10.62
N VAL A 227 7.36 21.16 9.92
CA VAL A 227 8.56 20.38 9.62
C VAL A 227 9.64 20.72 10.65
N HIS A 228 10.16 19.68 11.31
CA HIS A 228 11.30 19.72 12.21
C HIS A 228 12.53 19.14 11.52
N GLY A 229 13.71 19.67 11.86
CA GLY A 229 14.98 19.37 11.20
C GLY A 229 15.08 19.87 9.76
N ARG A 230 16.05 19.33 9.03
CA ARG A 230 16.30 19.72 7.64
C ARG A 230 15.21 19.19 6.71
N ASN A 231 14.51 20.10 6.02
CA ASN A 231 13.52 19.74 5.01
C ASN A 231 14.19 19.13 3.77
N CYS A 232 14.46 17.84 3.84
CA CYS A 232 15.14 17.08 2.80
C CYS A 232 14.29 16.80 1.54
N ARG A 233 13.05 17.32 1.49
CA ARG A 233 12.21 17.32 0.29
C ARG A 233 12.39 18.59 -0.54
N SER A 234 12.55 19.74 0.10
CA SER A 234 12.91 20.99 -0.60
C SER A 234 14.40 21.04 -0.94
N GLU A 235 15.24 20.48 -0.08
CA GLU A 235 16.68 20.42 -0.27
C GLU A 235 17.13 18.96 -0.43
N PRO A 236 17.60 18.52 -1.61
CA PRO A 236 18.03 17.15 -1.81
C PRO A 236 19.15 16.75 -0.84
N CYS A 237 19.07 15.52 -0.34
CA CYS A 237 20.15 14.94 0.46
C CYS A 237 21.41 14.72 -0.37
N GLY A 238 22.56 14.62 0.32
CA GLY A 238 23.84 14.33 -0.33
C GLY A 238 23.88 12.93 -0.96
N PRO A 239 24.92 12.64 -1.76
CA PRO A 239 25.07 11.33 -2.40
C PRO A 239 25.00 10.17 -1.39
N GLY A 240 24.20 9.15 -1.69
CA GLY A 240 24.05 7.96 -0.84
C GLY A 240 23.14 8.14 0.39
N GLN A 241 22.57 9.33 0.60
CA GLN A 241 21.59 9.61 1.64
C GLN A 241 20.17 9.62 1.05
N HIS A 242 19.18 9.29 1.86
CA HIS A 242 17.76 9.43 1.55
C HIS A 242 17.08 10.32 2.58
N CYS A 243 15.99 10.96 2.16
CA CYS A 243 15.18 11.78 3.04
C CYS A 243 14.29 10.86 3.89
N SER A 244 14.63 10.75 5.17
CA SER A 244 13.73 10.13 6.13
C SER A 244 12.67 11.14 6.56
N VAL A 245 11.41 10.76 6.43
CA VAL A 245 10.28 11.49 7.02
C VAL A 245 9.68 10.63 8.12
N SER A 246 9.77 11.07 9.37
CA SER A 246 9.03 10.46 10.48
C SER A 246 7.83 11.34 10.81
N ALA A 247 6.64 10.76 10.75
CA ALA A 247 5.41 11.36 11.27
C ALA A 247 4.95 10.65 12.56
N TYR A 248 5.82 9.80 13.14
CA TYR A 248 5.52 8.92 14.27
C TYR A 248 6.57 9.06 15.39
N PRO A 249 6.17 8.89 16.67
CA PRO A 249 4.78 8.93 17.16
C PRO A 249 4.23 10.36 17.13
N GLN A 250 2.93 10.50 17.45
CA GLN A 250 2.18 11.76 17.57
C GLN A 250 3.03 12.95 18.04
N PRO A 251 2.73 14.17 17.52
CA PRO A 251 1.42 14.68 17.15
C PRO A 251 1.05 14.56 15.65
N ALA A 252 -0.25 14.48 15.35
CA ALA A 252 -0.79 14.26 14.00
C ALA A 252 -0.44 15.33 12.94
N ARG A 253 0.23 16.43 13.32
CA ARG A 253 0.55 17.61 12.48
C ARG A 253 2.00 18.06 12.57
N GLU A 254 2.89 17.20 13.04
CA GLU A 254 4.33 17.46 13.03
C GLU A 254 5.05 16.33 12.30
N VAL A 255 6.14 16.67 11.62
CA VAL A 255 6.97 15.71 10.92
C VAL A 255 8.44 16.05 11.14
N TRP A 256 9.23 15.02 11.35
CA TRP A 256 10.68 15.10 11.52
C TRP A 256 11.35 14.65 10.24
N MET A 257 12.19 15.52 9.69
CA MET A 257 12.92 15.27 8.46
C MET A 257 14.42 15.33 8.71
N GLN A 258 15.12 14.33 8.19
CA GLN A 258 16.57 14.30 8.18
C GLN A 258 17.09 13.49 7.00
N CYS A 259 18.27 13.88 6.52
CA CYS A 259 19.03 13.06 5.59
C CYS A 259 19.74 11.95 6.35
N THR A 260 19.46 10.70 5.98
CA THR A 260 20.07 9.54 6.63
C THR A 260 20.53 8.53 5.59
N GLN A 261 21.43 7.64 5.99
CA GLN A 261 21.95 6.56 5.17
C GLN A 261 21.51 5.23 5.79
N THR A 262 21.21 4.25 4.94
CA THR A 262 20.90 2.89 5.40
C THR A 262 22.18 2.18 5.83
N CYS A 263 22.14 1.45 6.93
CA CYS A 263 23.26 0.70 7.49
C CYS A 263 22.78 -0.66 8.04
N GLY A 264 23.70 -1.49 8.54
CA GLY A 264 23.36 -2.76 9.21
C GLY A 264 22.95 -3.91 8.27
N LEU A 265 22.78 -3.64 6.98
CA LEU A 265 22.45 -4.65 5.96
C LEU A 265 23.71 -5.15 5.24
N LYS A 266 23.65 -6.38 4.72
CA LYS A 266 24.72 -6.94 3.89
C LYS A 266 24.87 -6.06 2.63
N ALA A 267 26.08 -5.55 2.39
CA ALA A 267 26.44 -4.63 1.29
C ALA A 267 26.04 -3.14 1.46
N THR A 268 25.62 -2.68 2.65
CA THR A 268 25.53 -1.22 2.91
C THR A 268 26.86 -0.65 3.43
N PRO A 269 27.25 0.59 3.05
CA PRO A 269 28.42 1.24 3.62
C PRO A 269 28.29 1.41 5.14
N PRO A 270 29.42 1.50 5.88
CA PRO A 270 29.37 1.94 7.28
C PRO A 270 28.86 3.38 7.36
N CYS A 271 28.28 3.73 8.50
CA CYS A 271 27.84 5.11 8.75
C CYS A 271 29.03 6.09 8.70
N PRO A 272 28.79 7.33 8.24
CA PRO A 272 29.83 8.36 8.21
C PRO A 272 30.31 8.68 9.63
N GLU A 273 31.49 9.30 9.71
CA GLU A 273 32.04 9.77 10.99
C GLU A 273 31.03 10.65 11.73
N GLY A 274 30.98 10.52 13.06
CA GLY A 274 30.00 11.22 13.89
C GLY A 274 28.59 10.63 13.85
N SER A 275 28.35 9.48 13.21
CA SER A 275 27.06 8.78 13.22
C SER A 275 27.14 7.37 13.84
N VAL A 276 25.99 6.80 14.20
CA VAL A 276 25.82 5.41 14.69
C VAL A 276 24.71 4.75 13.88
N CYS A 277 24.87 3.45 13.63
CA CYS A 277 23.83 2.64 13.01
C CYS A 277 22.81 2.21 14.05
N GLU A 278 21.61 2.75 13.98
CA GLU A 278 20.47 2.42 14.83
C GLU A 278 19.26 2.13 13.94
N ASP A 279 18.55 1.01 14.16
CA ASP A 279 17.40 0.60 13.34
C ASP A 279 17.64 0.66 11.82
N ASN A 280 18.82 0.19 11.38
CA ASN A 280 19.29 0.22 9.99
C ASN A 280 19.43 1.64 9.39
N ARG A 281 19.58 2.65 10.25
CA ARG A 281 19.74 4.06 9.85
C ARG A 281 20.94 4.69 10.54
N CYS A 282 21.67 5.50 9.79
CA CYS A 282 22.74 6.32 10.35
C CYS A 282 22.14 7.55 11.02
N LEU A 283 22.20 7.60 12.35
CA LEU A 283 21.78 8.73 13.17
C LEU A 283 23.00 9.47 13.70
N ALA A 284 22.91 10.81 13.76
CA ALA A 284 23.99 11.64 14.29
C ALA A 284 24.22 11.32 15.78
N ARG A 285 25.49 11.17 16.17
CA ARG A 285 25.89 11.10 17.58
C ARG A 285 25.67 12.46 18.23
N CYS A 286 25.14 12.43 19.43
CA CYS A 286 25.00 13.60 20.27
C CYS A 286 25.62 13.35 21.64
N SER A 287 25.86 14.41 22.40
CA SER A 287 26.26 14.30 23.80
C SER A 287 25.26 15.09 24.63
N PRO A 288 24.73 14.51 25.73
CA PRO A 288 23.84 15.24 26.64
C PRO A 288 24.53 16.45 27.28
N ASP A 289 25.87 16.49 27.28
CA ASP A 289 26.69 17.57 27.85
C ASP A 289 27.12 18.64 26.81
N GLY A 290 26.55 18.64 25.60
CA GLY A 290 26.57 19.81 24.71
C GLY A 290 27.67 19.89 23.64
N ARG A 291 28.31 18.78 23.22
CA ARG A 291 29.31 18.80 22.13
C ARG A 291 28.76 18.61 20.71
N ALA A 292 27.52 18.14 20.59
CA ALA A 292 26.80 18.05 19.32
C ALA A 292 25.32 18.27 19.62
N GLU A 293 24.84 19.48 19.32
CA GLU A 293 23.45 19.86 19.47
C GLU A 293 22.66 19.21 18.33
N CYS A 294 21.56 18.54 18.66
CA CYS A 294 20.68 17.97 17.65
C CYS A 294 19.94 19.10 16.91
N ASP A 295 19.53 18.83 15.67
CA ASP A 295 18.70 19.78 14.90
C ASP A 295 17.41 20.13 15.66
N GLU A 296 16.79 21.27 15.33
CA GLU A 296 15.55 21.71 15.96
C GLU A 296 14.47 20.62 15.89
N GLY A 297 13.86 20.33 17.04
CA GLY A 297 12.87 19.27 17.20
C GLY A 297 13.48 17.89 17.42
N PHE A 298 14.79 17.75 17.56
CA PHE A 298 15.43 16.49 17.93
C PHE A 298 16.06 16.61 19.32
N LYS A 299 16.06 15.51 20.08
CA LYS A 299 16.72 15.40 21.38
C LYS A 299 17.76 14.32 21.37
N CYS A 300 18.72 14.45 22.28
CA CYS A 300 19.74 13.43 22.47
C CYS A 300 19.20 12.30 23.36
N THR A 301 19.08 11.09 22.81
CA THR A 301 18.63 9.91 23.57
C THR A 301 19.60 8.75 23.38
N GLY A 302 19.71 7.90 24.40
CA GLY A 302 20.50 6.68 24.33
C GLY A 302 20.37 5.86 25.60
N PRO A 303 20.67 4.56 25.54
CA PRO A 303 20.67 3.70 26.73
C PRO A 303 21.81 4.10 27.70
N PRO A 304 21.66 3.85 29.01
CA PRO A 304 22.74 4.08 29.98
C PRO A 304 24.02 3.35 29.57
N GLY A 305 25.11 4.08 29.38
CA GLY A 305 26.42 3.53 28.98
C GLY A 305 26.54 3.10 27.51
N GLY A 306 25.51 3.32 26.69
CA GLY A 306 25.57 3.09 25.25
C GLY A 306 25.72 4.36 24.42
N PRO A 307 25.73 4.23 23.08
CA PRO A 307 25.83 5.39 22.20
C PRO A 307 24.55 6.25 22.29
N THR A 308 24.75 7.56 22.40
CA THR A 308 23.67 8.54 22.35
C THR A 308 23.53 9.12 20.94
N VAL A 309 22.28 9.20 20.46
CA VAL A 309 21.94 9.62 19.10
C VAL A 309 20.81 10.65 19.11
N CYS A 310 20.76 11.48 18.07
CA CYS A 310 19.66 12.41 17.87
C CYS A 310 18.40 11.65 17.41
N THR A 311 17.32 11.76 18.18
CA THR A 311 16.00 11.21 17.84
C THR A 311 14.95 12.31 17.88
N PRO A 312 13.82 12.14 17.17
CA PRO A 312 12.71 13.08 17.26
C PRO A 312 12.33 13.41 18.71
N ASP A 313 12.27 14.70 19.04
CA ASP A 313 11.72 15.18 20.30
C ASP A 313 10.20 15.19 20.23
N VAL A 314 9.65 13.98 20.25
CA VAL A 314 8.23 13.77 20.44
C VAL A 314 7.92 13.93 21.93
N PRO A 315 6.84 14.66 22.28
CA PRO A 315 6.27 14.57 23.61
C PRO A 315 5.96 13.10 23.86
N SER A 316 6.54 12.53 24.90
CA SER A 316 6.25 11.15 25.25
C SER A 316 4.74 11.04 25.43
N ALA A 317 4.06 10.31 24.54
CA ALA A 317 2.78 9.71 24.88
C ALA A 317 3.10 8.71 25.99
N LEU A 318 3.08 9.19 27.24
CA LEU A 318 3.22 8.39 28.45
C LEU A 318 1.84 7.84 28.82
N PRO A 319 1.74 6.64 29.41
CA PRO A 319 2.65 5.49 29.45
C PRO A 319 2.14 4.26 28.68
#